data_AF-A0A1H3J7P6-F1
#
_entry.id   AF-A0A1H3J7P6-F1
#
_cell.length_a   1.000
_cell.length_b   1.000
_cell.length_c   1.000
_cell.angle_alpha   90.00
_cell.angle_beta   90.00
_cell.angle_gamma   90.00
#
_symmetry.space_group_name_H-M   'P 1'
#
loop_
_entity.id
_entity.type
_entity.pdbx_description
1 polymer ?
#
loop_
_entity_poly.entity_id
_entity_poly.type
_entity_poly.pdbx_seq_one_letter_code
_entity_poly.pdbx_strand_id
1 'polypeptide(L)'
;MSAGTPRSWLHPISLSKDGLTGRAALCLSEADPAQAAMPQSPHCDLLHDNERRRLDEMRFERRRDSYWLGRCCAKRALAAIRDIAPQRIEIASGVWGQPIVVGEVPGQPVQVSISHSAAIGAAVAFDAAFPMGVDVESPDSVARLDPARWSCEEERRQWLSGDDALLPALLWSAKEAVAKVLHSGLSAPPELLRIERLREDAGLWRYGFRHLPHVEGLTLPHQGQVLSLAFPKDSLDVGQIRGLSGLAKAGDRPRVVFMFSGQGSQYYQMGRELFEHDPIFAEHMRHGARTLERLSGVDLLQVIYAGGRPKTEPFVELGHTHPALFLIQYALARTLLDKGVRPDLLLGASLGEFVAIAVAEAVPFEQAAGMVLEHARLVAEHSPRGAMIAVLASPELYRSEPRLHRLCELAGENFDRHFVIALPLDTRLEVKRILAEHGVSHQELPVQYAFHSSQMDRVCSEYALRMAGVAPRPPRWPVLSCASGAYLGGDLTDHLARLARAPIDFRATVQRLLSQGDCLLLDLGPSGTLATHARYGHATDAGFKAVSAMTPFGNDVYTLNQTLDAFAAL
;
A
#
# COMPACT_ATOMS: atom_id res chain seq x y z
N MET A 1 -1.99 9.05 -27.22
CA MET A 1 -2.47 7.82 -26.56
C MET A 1 -1.97 6.64 -27.39
N SER A 2 -0.87 5.99 -26.98
CA SER A 2 -0.34 4.80 -27.67
C SER A 2 -1.17 3.58 -27.27
N ALA A 3 -1.39 2.66 -28.21
CA ALA A 3 -2.10 1.40 -28.01
C ALA A 3 -1.52 0.57 -26.83
N GLY A 4 -2.41 -0.14 -26.13
CA GLY A 4 -2.19 -0.76 -24.82
C GLY A 4 -1.06 -1.79 -24.75
N THR A 5 -0.04 -1.49 -23.94
CA THR A 5 0.95 -2.45 -23.48
C THR A 5 0.44 -3.13 -22.19
N PRO A 6 0.50 -4.47 -22.07
CA PRO A 6 0.09 -5.16 -20.85
C PRO A 6 0.97 -4.70 -19.70
N ARG A 7 0.37 -4.50 -18.52
CA ARG A 7 1.12 -4.10 -17.32
C ARG A 7 2.12 -5.22 -17.04
N SER A 8 3.40 -4.86 -16.99
CA SER A 8 4.49 -5.84 -16.90
C SER A 8 5.38 -5.55 -15.72
N TRP A 9 5.79 -6.59 -15.01
CA TRP A 9 6.78 -6.55 -13.94
C TRP A 9 8.01 -7.34 -14.41
N LEU A 10 9.20 -6.76 -14.32
CA LEU A 10 10.45 -7.35 -14.79
C LEU A 10 11.46 -7.33 -13.64
N HIS A 11 12.01 -8.50 -13.34
CA HIS A 11 12.89 -8.73 -12.21
C HIS A 11 14.18 -9.39 -12.69
N PRO A 12 15.25 -8.60 -12.92
CA PRO A 12 16.58 -9.12 -13.17
C PRO A 12 17.10 -9.89 -11.96
N ILE A 13 17.83 -10.97 -12.22
CA ILE A 13 18.30 -11.93 -11.24
C ILE A 13 19.78 -12.22 -11.51
N SER A 14 20.60 -12.08 -10.48
CA SER A 14 21.99 -12.53 -10.47
C SER A 14 22.09 -13.94 -9.92
N LEU A 15 22.80 -14.81 -10.64
CA LEU A 15 22.99 -16.21 -10.30
C LEU A 15 24.45 -16.50 -9.99
N SER A 16 24.71 -17.33 -8.98
CA SER A 16 26.06 -17.79 -8.66
C SER A 16 26.04 -19.17 -8.02
N LYS A 17 26.85 -20.11 -8.52
CA LYS A 17 26.97 -21.46 -7.97
C LYS A 17 28.29 -22.09 -8.36
N ASP A 18 28.98 -22.71 -7.40
CA ASP A 18 30.22 -23.46 -7.62
C ASP A 18 31.28 -22.66 -8.44
N GLY A 19 31.37 -21.35 -8.20
CA GLY A 19 32.29 -20.44 -8.91
C GLY A 19 31.81 -19.97 -10.29
N LEU A 20 30.68 -20.48 -10.79
CA LEU A 20 30.01 -19.95 -11.99
C LEU A 20 29.15 -18.75 -11.62
N THR A 21 29.09 -17.75 -12.50
CA THR A 21 28.13 -16.64 -12.42
C THR A 21 27.25 -16.64 -13.66
N GLY A 22 26.02 -16.19 -13.49
CA GLY A 22 25.05 -16.10 -14.57
C GLY A 22 23.99 -15.04 -14.30
N ARG A 23 23.12 -14.85 -15.28
CA ARG A 23 21.99 -13.92 -15.25
C ARG A 23 20.70 -14.64 -15.57
N ALA A 24 19.65 -14.24 -14.88
CA ALA A 24 18.27 -14.55 -15.24
C ALA A 24 17.40 -13.29 -15.14
N ALA A 25 16.20 -13.34 -15.70
CA ALA A 25 15.18 -12.35 -15.45
C ALA A 25 13.82 -13.01 -15.47
N LEU A 26 13.02 -12.72 -14.46
CA LEU A 26 11.62 -13.13 -14.37
C LEU A 26 10.73 -11.97 -14.80
N CYS A 27 9.81 -12.23 -15.73
CA CYS A 27 8.83 -11.27 -16.19
C CYS A 27 7.41 -11.80 -15.98
N LEU A 28 6.55 -10.96 -15.42
CA LEU A 28 5.12 -11.16 -15.34
C LEU A 28 4.41 -10.12 -16.19
N SER A 29 3.28 -10.46 -16.79
CA SER A 29 2.42 -9.48 -17.46
C SER A 29 0.96 -9.80 -17.22
N GLU A 30 0.16 -8.75 -17.02
CA GLU A 30 -1.29 -8.82 -16.84
C GLU A 30 -1.99 -8.17 -18.03
N ALA A 31 -2.97 -8.88 -18.60
CA ALA A 31 -3.85 -8.35 -19.63
C ALA A 31 -4.96 -7.48 -19.01
N ASP A 32 -5.23 -6.31 -19.60
CA ASP A 32 -6.30 -5.41 -19.15
C ASP A 32 -7.69 -6.03 -19.42
N PRO A 33 -8.54 -6.24 -18.40
CA PRO A 33 -9.88 -6.81 -18.57
C PRO A 33 -10.78 -5.99 -19.51
N ALA A 34 -10.57 -4.68 -19.62
CA ALA A 34 -11.35 -3.80 -20.51
C ALA A 34 -10.92 -3.90 -21.99
N GLN A 35 -9.79 -4.55 -22.26
CA GLN A 35 -9.20 -4.73 -23.60
C GLN A 35 -9.24 -6.20 -24.06
N ALA A 36 -10.06 -7.04 -23.42
CA ALA A 36 -10.25 -8.45 -23.78
C ALA A 36 -10.73 -8.68 -25.22
N ALA A 37 -11.17 -7.63 -25.93
CA ALA A 37 -11.20 -7.61 -27.38
C ALA A 37 -9.92 -6.90 -27.87
N MET A 38 -8.99 -7.66 -28.45
CA MET A 38 -7.79 -7.11 -29.07
C MET A 38 -8.11 -5.87 -29.92
N PRO A 39 -7.34 -4.77 -29.81
CA PRO A 39 -7.32 -3.79 -30.89
C PRO A 39 -6.95 -4.54 -32.18
N GLN A 40 -7.74 -4.36 -33.25
CA GLN A 40 -7.36 -4.84 -34.58
C GLN A 40 -5.92 -4.35 -34.84
N SER A 41 -4.99 -5.31 -34.93
CA SER A 41 -3.52 -5.17 -34.98
C SER A 41 -3.01 -3.81 -35.53
N PRO A 42 -1.94 -3.21 -34.97
CA PRO A 42 -0.67 -3.93 -34.91
C PRO A 42 0.23 -3.68 -33.67
N HIS A 43 1.14 -4.64 -33.45
CA HIS A 43 2.39 -4.56 -32.67
C HIS A 43 2.37 -4.71 -31.13
N CYS A 44 2.46 -5.95 -30.60
CA CYS A 44 3.55 -6.18 -29.62
C CYS A 44 4.81 -6.09 -30.48
N ASP A 45 5.47 -4.95 -30.43
CA ASP A 45 6.71 -4.71 -31.17
C ASP A 45 7.74 -5.78 -30.85
N LEU A 46 7.60 -6.57 -29.78
CA LEU A 46 8.57 -7.55 -29.31
C LEU A 46 8.61 -8.89 -30.08
N LEU A 47 7.54 -9.27 -30.80
CA LEU A 47 7.44 -10.59 -31.43
C LEU A 47 8.22 -10.68 -32.75
N HIS A 48 8.89 -11.80 -32.96
CA HIS A 48 9.48 -12.18 -34.24
C HIS A 48 8.40 -12.52 -35.27
N ASP A 49 8.70 -12.37 -36.56
CA ASP A 49 7.74 -12.57 -37.66
C ASP A 49 7.14 -13.98 -37.68
N ASN A 50 7.93 -15.01 -37.36
CA ASN A 50 7.42 -16.39 -37.24
C ASN A 50 6.43 -16.54 -36.07
N GLU A 51 6.67 -15.86 -34.95
CA GLU A 51 5.77 -15.90 -33.80
C GLU A 51 4.47 -15.14 -34.08
N ARG A 52 4.56 -14.03 -34.81
CA ARG A 52 3.41 -13.24 -35.26
C ARG A 52 2.54 -14.02 -36.23
N ARG A 53 3.13 -14.66 -37.24
CA ARG A 53 2.41 -15.57 -38.16
C ARG A 53 1.70 -16.69 -37.40
N ARG A 54 2.40 -17.32 -36.46
CA ARG A 54 1.82 -18.40 -35.65
C ARG A 54 0.67 -17.91 -34.76
N LEU A 55 0.77 -16.70 -34.20
CA LEU A 55 -0.30 -16.08 -33.42
C LEU A 55 -1.54 -15.82 -34.29
N ASP A 56 -1.35 -15.38 -35.55
CA ASP A 56 -2.44 -15.10 -36.49
C ASP A 56 -3.18 -16.37 -36.95
N GLU A 57 -2.48 -17.50 -37.04
CA GLU A 57 -3.04 -18.81 -37.40
C GLU A 57 -3.87 -19.47 -36.28
N MET A 58 -3.77 -18.99 -35.03
CA MET A 58 -4.46 -19.60 -33.89
C MET A 58 -5.97 -19.35 -33.91
N ARG A 59 -6.74 -20.45 -33.89
CA ARG A 59 -8.20 -20.42 -34.00
C ARG A 59 -8.93 -19.97 -32.73
N PHE A 60 -8.35 -20.16 -31.54
CA PHE A 60 -9.01 -19.90 -30.26
C PHE A 60 -8.43 -18.65 -29.59
N GLU A 61 -9.29 -17.67 -29.31
CA GLU A 61 -8.93 -16.38 -28.70
C GLU A 61 -8.13 -16.53 -27.39
N ARG A 62 -8.62 -17.32 -26.42
CA ARG A 62 -7.87 -17.58 -25.18
C ARG A 62 -6.47 -18.15 -25.39
N ARG A 63 -6.28 -18.98 -26.43
CA ARG A 63 -4.95 -19.53 -26.76
C ARG A 63 -4.07 -18.47 -27.41
N ARG A 64 -4.65 -17.57 -28.22
CA ARG A 64 -3.96 -16.39 -28.78
C ARG A 64 -3.45 -15.50 -27.66
N ASP A 65 -4.30 -15.15 -26.70
CA ASP A 65 -3.95 -14.24 -25.62
C ASP A 65 -2.85 -14.83 -24.73
N SER A 66 -3.00 -16.10 -24.36
CA SER A 66 -2.00 -16.84 -23.57
C SER A 66 -0.66 -16.93 -24.29
N TYR A 67 -0.67 -17.24 -25.59
CA TYR A 67 0.53 -17.33 -26.40
C TYR A 67 1.22 -15.97 -26.53
N TRP A 68 0.45 -14.93 -26.84
CA TRP A 68 0.94 -13.56 -26.97
C TRP A 68 1.54 -13.05 -25.66
N LEU A 69 0.81 -13.16 -24.56
CA LEU A 69 1.21 -12.64 -23.25
C LEU A 69 2.48 -13.33 -22.76
N GLY A 70 2.52 -14.68 -22.79
CA GLY A 70 3.69 -15.44 -22.39
C GLY A 70 4.94 -15.15 -23.24
N ARG A 71 4.76 -14.93 -24.55
CA ARG A 71 5.87 -14.53 -25.43
C ARG A 71 6.34 -13.10 -25.14
N CYS A 72 5.44 -12.13 -24.98
CA CYS A 72 5.86 -10.76 -24.64
C CYS A 72 6.58 -10.73 -23.26
N CYS A 73 6.21 -11.57 -22.27
CA CYS A 73 7.00 -11.77 -21.04
C CYS A 73 8.40 -12.30 -21.33
N ALA A 74 8.51 -13.39 -22.10
CA ALA A 74 9.79 -14.02 -22.41
C ALA A 74 10.74 -13.08 -23.18
N LYS A 75 10.20 -12.28 -24.09
CA LYS A 75 10.94 -11.24 -24.82
C LYS A 75 11.53 -10.18 -23.90
N ARG A 76 10.73 -9.68 -22.96
CA ARG A 76 11.19 -8.70 -21.96
C ARG A 76 12.27 -9.30 -21.05
N ALA A 77 12.06 -10.53 -20.59
CA ALA A 77 13.03 -11.25 -19.79
C ALA A 77 14.37 -11.46 -20.53
N LEU A 78 14.32 -11.86 -21.80
CA LEU A 78 15.53 -12.03 -22.63
C LEU A 78 16.29 -10.72 -22.81
N ALA A 79 15.59 -9.62 -23.15
CA ALA A 79 16.19 -8.30 -23.31
C ALA A 79 16.78 -7.73 -22.00
N ALA A 80 16.32 -8.21 -20.85
CA ALA A 80 16.85 -7.79 -19.56
C ALA A 80 18.22 -8.41 -19.24
N ILE A 81 18.48 -9.62 -19.74
CA ILE A 81 19.75 -10.33 -19.49
C ILE A 81 20.71 -10.30 -20.68
N ARG A 82 20.26 -9.80 -21.84
CA ARG A 82 21.04 -9.70 -23.07
C ARG A 82 20.70 -8.41 -23.82
N ASP A 83 21.73 -7.74 -24.31
CA ASP A 83 21.59 -6.57 -25.17
C ASP A 83 21.18 -7.00 -26.60
N ILE A 84 19.91 -7.37 -26.74
CA ILE A 84 19.33 -7.85 -27.99
C ILE A 84 17.97 -7.21 -28.24
N ALA A 85 17.72 -6.88 -29.51
CA ALA A 85 16.40 -6.51 -29.96
C ALA A 85 15.47 -7.75 -29.91
N PRO A 86 14.39 -7.75 -29.12
CA PRO A 86 13.55 -8.94 -28.92
C PRO A 86 12.98 -9.56 -30.20
N GLN A 87 12.77 -8.73 -31.21
CA GLN A 87 12.22 -9.08 -32.53
C GLN A 87 13.16 -9.94 -33.36
N ARG A 88 14.46 -9.89 -33.07
CA ARG A 88 15.49 -10.65 -33.80
C ARG A 88 15.63 -12.08 -33.29
N ILE A 89 14.99 -12.40 -32.18
CA ILE A 89 14.99 -13.72 -31.57
C ILE A 89 13.65 -14.37 -31.85
N GLU A 90 13.61 -15.61 -32.28
CA GLU A 90 12.41 -16.42 -32.30
C GLU A 90 12.36 -17.28 -31.03
N ILE A 91 11.19 -17.43 -30.41
CA ILE A 91 10.98 -18.48 -29.41
C ILE A 91 10.17 -19.60 -30.08
N ALA A 92 10.88 -20.60 -30.58
CA ALA A 92 10.31 -21.75 -31.26
C ALA A 92 9.84 -22.82 -30.26
N SER A 93 9.16 -23.86 -30.75
CA SER A 93 8.78 -25.03 -29.95
C SER A 93 9.76 -26.17 -30.23
N GLY A 94 10.37 -26.70 -29.18
CA GLY A 94 11.28 -27.84 -29.24
C GLY A 94 10.56 -29.17 -29.41
N VAL A 95 11.36 -30.24 -29.53
CA VAL A 95 10.88 -31.62 -29.72
C VAL A 95 9.96 -32.08 -28.59
N TRP A 96 10.16 -31.58 -27.36
CA TRP A 96 9.34 -31.87 -26.18
C TRP A 96 8.33 -30.77 -25.87
N GLY A 97 8.08 -29.86 -26.81
CA GLY A 97 7.17 -28.73 -26.64
C GLY A 97 7.73 -27.55 -25.85
N GLN A 98 8.94 -27.67 -25.30
CA GLN A 98 9.62 -26.60 -24.55
C GLN A 98 9.95 -25.40 -25.46
N PRO A 99 9.92 -24.17 -24.94
CA PRO A 99 10.32 -23.00 -25.71
C PRO A 99 11.86 -23.01 -25.95
N ILE A 100 12.28 -22.80 -27.19
CA ILE A 100 13.69 -22.71 -27.58
C ILE A 100 13.98 -21.33 -28.16
N VAL A 101 15.04 -20.70 -27.67
CA VAL A 101 15.53 -19.42 -28.20
C VAL A 101 16.30 -19.68 -29.49
N VAL A 102 15.83 -19.13 -30.61
CA VAL A 102 16.42 -19.29 -31.94
C VAL A 102 16.85 -17.92 -32.46
N GLY A 103 18.11 -17.79 -32.87
CA GLY A 103 18.71 -16.55 -33.35
C GLY A 103 20.07 -16.28 -32.70
N GLU A 104 20.77 -15.25 -33.19
CA GLU A 104 22.06 -14.84 -32.63
C GLU A 104 21.85 -14.07 -31.32
N VAL A 105 22.22 -14.69 -30.20
CA VAL A 105 22.23 -14.06 -28.88
C VAL A 105 23.68 -13.91 -28.43
N PRO A 106 24.17 -12.68 -28.14
CA PRO A 106 25.52 -12.46 -27.62
C PRO A 106 25.74 -13.14 -26.26
N GLY A 107 26.96 -13.59 -26.01
CA GLY A 107 27.37 -14.14 -24.71
C GLY A 107 27.03 -15.62 -24.53
N GLN A 108 26.75 -16.03 -23.30
CA GLN A 108 26.46 -17.43 -22.97
C GLN A 108 25.11 -17.87 -23.58
N PRO A 109 24.92 -19.17 -23.89
CA PRO A 109 23.63 -19.69 -24.31
C PRO A 109 22.52 -19.33 -23.30
N VAL A 110 21.36 -18.93 -23.80
CA VAL A 110 20.19 -18.58 -22.98
C VAL A 110 19.03 -19.52 -23.26
N GLN A 111 18.21 -19.73 -22.26
CA GLN A 111 16.95 -20.46 -22.35
C GLN A 111 15.84 -19.62 -21.74
N VAL A 112 14.59 -20.03 -22.01
CA VAL A 112 13.41 -19.42 -21.41
C VAL A 112 12.48 -20.52 -20.90
N SER A 113 11.73 -20.23 -19.86
CA SER A 113 10.57 -21.01 -19.41
C SER A 113 9.37 -20.06 -19.35
N ILE A 114 8.18 -20.55 -19.71
CA ILE A 114 6.98 -19.72 -19.90
C ILE A 114 5.78 -20.43 -19.31
N SER A 115 4.91 -19.68 -18.65
CA SER A 115 3.60 -20.13 -18.17
C SER A 115 2.54 -19.05 -18.33
N HIS A 116 1.29 -19.43 -18.20
CA HIS A 116 0.15 -18.52 -18.25
C HIS A 116 -1.03 -19.08 -17.46
N SER A 117 -1.79 -18.21 -16.79
CA SER A 117 -3.06 -18.57 -16.16
C SER A 117 -3.97 -17.37 -16.08
N ALA A 118 -5.23 -17.57 -16.45
CA ALA A 118 -6.22 -16.50 -16.61
C ALA A 118 -5.68 -15.32 -17.46
N ALA A 119 -5.59 -14.12 -16.87
CA ALA A 119 -5.08 -12.90 -17.51
C ALA A 119 -3.58 -12.66 -17.26
N ILE A 120 -2.87 -13.60 -16.64
CA ILE A 120 -1.45 -13.46 -16.27
C ILE A 120 -0.58 -14.36 -17.16
N GLY A 121 0.50 -13.78 -17.70
CA GLY A 121 1.61 -14.49 -18.31
C GLY A 121 2.86 -14.37 -17.45
N ALA A 122 3.67 -15.43 -17.41
CA ALA A 122 4.93 -15.48 -16.69
C ALA A 122 6.02 -16.06 -17.58
N ALA A 123 7.22 -15.51 -17.51
CA ALA A 123 8.38 -16.09 -18.18
C ALA A 123 9.67 -15.83 -17.39
N VAL A 124 10.56 -16.82 -17.31
CA VAL A 124 11.93 -16.63 -16.83
C VAL A 124 12.89 -16.88 -17.98
N ALA A 125 13.75 -15.91 -18.29
CA ALA A 125 14.90 -16.09 -19.17
C ALA A 125 16.15 -16.29 -18.31
N PHE A 126 17.05 -17.19 -18.70
CA PHE A 126 18.19 -17.56 -17.88
C PHE A 126 19.37 -18.05 -18.71
N ASP A 127 20.59 -17.88 -18.18
CA ASP A 127 21.79 -18.50 -18.71
C ASP A 127 21.67 -20.03 -18.60
N ALA A 128 21.93 -20.76 -19.69
CA ALA A 128 21.68 -22.20 -19.78
C ALA A 128 22.47 -23.06 -18.78
N ALA A 129 23.51 -22.50 -18.16
CA ALA A 129 24.24 -23.13 -17.06
C ALA A 129 23.40 -23.25 -15.77
N PHE A 130 22.31 -22.50 -15.66
CA PHE A 130 21.41 -22.46 -14.52
C PHE A 130 19.98 -22.78 -14.96
N PRO A 131 19.60 -24.05 -15.15
CA PRO A 131 18.28 -24.40 -15.67
C PRO A 131 17.16 -23.98 -14.69
N MET A 132 16.23 -23.15 -15.15
CA MET A 132 15.11 -22.64 -14.36
C MET A 132 13.75 -22.96 -15.01
N GLY A 133 12.70 -23.01 -14.19
CA GLY A 133 11.33 -23.20 -14.64
C GLY A 133 10.39 -22.26 -13.91
N VAL A 134 9.41 -21.69 -14.62
CA VAL A 134 8.39 -20.83 -14.03
C VAL A 134 7.01 -21.41 -14.28
N ASP A 135 6.13 -21.25 -13.30
CA ASP A 135 4.74 -21.60 -13.44
C ASP A 135 3.81 -20.59 -12.77
N VAL A 136 2.62 -20.35 -13.34
CA VAL A 136 1.60 -19.48 -12.73
C VAL A 136 0.24 -20.17 -12.83
N GLU A 137 -0.51 -20.20 -11.73
CA GLU A 137 -1.76 -20.94 -11.63
C GLU A 137 -2.84 -20.24 -10.82
N SER A 138 -4.09 -20.46 -11.21
CA SER A 138 -5.26 -19.96 -10.48
C SER A 138 -5.67 -20.98 -9.41
N PRO A 139 -5.85 -20.57 -8.14
CA PRO A 139 -6.35 -21.46 -7.10
C PRO A 139 -7.66 -22.17 -7.47
N ASP A 140 -8.57 -21.45 -8.13
CA ASP A 140 -9.87 -21.98 -8.58
C ASP A 140 -9.74 -23.06 -9.66
N SER A 141 -8.70 -22.97 -10.51
CA SER A 141 -8.42 -23.98 -11.52
C SER A 141 -7.87 -25.26 -10.88
N VAL A 142 -6.94 -25.11 -9.93
CA VAL A 142 -6.31 -26.24 -9.25
C VAL A 142 -7.28 -26.95 -8.31
N ALA A 143 -8.19 -26.22 -7.66
CA ALA A 143 -9.21 -26.80 -6.77
C ALA A 143 -10.13 -27.84 -7.45
N ARG A 144 -10.19 -27.85 -8.79
CA ARG A 144 -10.99 -28.81 -9.59
C ARG A 144 -10.20 -30.06 -9.98
N LEU A 145 -8.89 -30.09 -9.75
CA LEU A 145 -8.03 -31.22 -10.06
C LEU A 145 -8.10 -32.26 -8.95
N ASP A 146 -8.10 -33.53 -9.32
CA ASP A 146 -7.96 -34.64 -8.38
C ASP A 146 -6.52 -34.68 -7.82
N PRO A 147 -6.30 -34.42 -6.51
CA PRO A 147 -4.96 -34.45 -5.90
C PRO A 147 -4.25 -35.80 -6.04
N ALA A 148 -4.99 -36.90 -6.22
CA ALA A 148 -4.40 -38.22 -6.43
C ALA A 148 -3.57 -38.31 -7.71
N ARG A 149 -3.79 -37.40 -8.68
CA ARG A 149 -3.07 -37.40 -9.96
C ARG A 149 -1.72 -36.70 -9.93
N TRP A 150 -1.47 -35.85 -8.93
CA TRP A 150 -0.32 -34.95 -8.94
C TRP A 150 0.42 -34.87 -7.61
N SER A 151 -0.12 -35.44 -6.53
CA SER A 151 0.58 -35.58 -5.26
C SER A 151 0.73 -37.06 -4.86
N CYS A 152 1.72 -37.38 -4.02
CA CYS A 152 1.81 -38.68 -3.38
C CYS A 152 0.91 -38.73 -2.13
N GLU A 153 0.71 -39.93 -1.57
CA GLU A 153 -0.13 -40.13 -0.39
C GLU A 153 0.38 -39.36 0.83
N GLU A 154 1.71 -39.28 1.00
CA GLU A 154 2.29 -38.57 2.15
C GLU A 154 2.09 -37.05 2.03
N GLU A 155 2.23 -36.47 0.84
CA GLU A 155 1.92 -35.05 0.62
C GLU A 155 0.45 -34.76 0.89
N ARG A 156 -0.46 -35.66 0.50
CA ARG A 156 -1.90 -35.50 0.83
C ARG A 156 -2.15 -35.48 2.32
N ARG A 157 -1.52 -36.40 3.05
CA ARG A 157 -1.66 -36.50 4.52
C ARG A 157 -0.97 -35.36 5.25
N GLN A 158 0.15 -34.88 4.74
CA GLN A 158 0.99 -33.92 5.43
C GLN A 158 0.55 -32.48 5.17
N TRP A 159 0.16 -32.17 3.93
CA TRP A 159 -0.10 -30.81 3.49
C TRP A 159 -1.53 -30.58 3.04
N LEU A 160 -2.18 -31.55 2.39
CA LEU A 160 -3.53 -31.36 1.83
C LEU A 160 -4.68 -31.84 2.73
N SER A 161 -4.40 -32.21 3.97
CA SER A 161 -5.42 -32.65 4.94
C SER A 161 -6.02 -31.51 5.77
N GLY A 162 -5.52 -30.29 5.62
CA GLY A 162 -6.01 -29.09 6.32
C GLY A 162 -6.88 -28.19 5.43
N ASP A 163 -7.44 -27.14 6.03
CA ASP A 163 -8.39 -26.22 5.37
C ASP A 163 -7.73 -25.08 4.57
N ASP A 164 -6.43 -25.18 4.24
CA ASP A 164 -5.72 -24.16 3.46
C ASP A 164 -6.08 -24.25 1.98
N ALA A 165 -6.93 -23.33 1.53
CA ALA A 165 -7.43 -23.27 0.15
C ALA A 165 -6.35 -22.93 -0.90
N LEU A 166 -5.19 -22.36 -0.52
CA LEU A 166 -4.12 -22.01 -1.45
C LEU A 166 -3.10 -23.14 -1.59
N LEU A 167 -2.91 -23.95 -0.55
CA LEU A 167 -1.88 -24.98 -0.51
C LEU A 167 -1.92 -25.98 -1.68
N PRO A 168 -3.09 -26.45 -2.18
CA PRO A 168 -3.13 -27.25 -3.40
C PRO A 168 -2.52 -26.54 -4.61
N ALA A 169 -2.84 -25.27 -4.81
CA ALA A 169 -2.34 -24.47 -5.92
C ALA A 169 -0.83 -24.17 -5.78
N LEU A 170 -0.36 -23.94 -4.56
CA LEU A 170 1.07 -23.80 -4.26
C LEU A 170 1.85 -25.06 -4.65
N LEU A 171 1.41 -26.23 -4.20
CA LEU A 171 2.10 -27.50 -4.47
C LEU A 171 2.01 -27.89 -5.95
N TRP A 172 0.86 -27.69 -6.59
CA TRP A 172 0.69 -27.95 -8.02
C TRP A 172 1.63 -27.09 -8.87
N SER A 173 1.61 -25.78 -8.64
CA SER A 173 2.43 -24.85 -9.42
C SER A 173 3.94 -25.08 -9.18
N ALA A 174 4.33 -25.43 -7.95
CA ALA A 174 5.71 -25.83 -7.64
C ALA A 174 6.18 -27.02 -8.47
N LYS A 175 5.30 -28.02 -8.67
CA LYS A 175 5.58 -29.22 -9.47
C LYS A 175 5.65 -28.92 -10.96
N GLU A 176 4.76 -28.09 -11.48
CA GLU A 176 4.81 -27.60 -12.86
C GLU A 176 6.12 -26.83 -13.15
N ALA A 177 6.54 -25.96 -12.23
CA ALA A 177 7.79 -25.21 -12.36
C ALA A 177 9.01 -26.14 -12.43
N VAL A 178 9.13 -27.15 -11.55
CA VAL A 178 10.27 -28.10 -11.61
C VAL A 178 10.17 -29.05 -12.81
N ALA A 179 8.97 -29.43 -13.25
CA ALA A 179 8.81 -30.27 -14.44
C ALA A 179 9.35 -29.56 -15.70
N LYS A 180 9.28 -28.23 -15.74
CA LYS A 180 9.89 -27.41 -16.80
C LYS A 180 11.41 -27.40 -16.75
N VAL A 181 12.03 -27.46 -15.56
CA VAL A 181 13.48 -27.65 -15.40
C VAL A 181 13.92 -29.00 -15.99
N LEU A 182 13.12 -30.05 -15.77
CA LEU A 182 13.40 -31.40 -16.24
C LEU A 182 13.03 -31.65 -17.70
N HIS A 183 12.30 -30.73 -18.34
CA HIS A 183 11.72 -30.91 -19.68
C HIS A 183 10.81 -32.15 -19.81
N SER A 184 10.24 -32.63 -18.69
CA SER A 184 9.41 -33.84 -18.66
C SER A 184 7.91 -33.55 -18.76
N GLY A 185 7.50 -32.31 -18.47
CA GLY A 185 6.11 -31.99 -18.13
C GLY A 185 5.60 -32.84 -16.94
N LEU A 186 4.30 -32.74 -16.63
CA LEU A 186 3.66 -33.59 -15.61
C LEU A 186 3.38 -35.03 -16.08
N SER A 187 4.02 -35.49 -17.16
CA SER A 187 4.04 -36.91 -17.49
C SER A 187 4.89 -37.73 -16.51
N ALA A 188 5.70 -37.05 -15.69
CA ALA A 188 6.47 -37.65 -14.61
C ALA A 188 5.54 -38.17 -13.48
N PRO A 189 5.84 -39.35 -12.90
CA PRO A 189 5.13 -39.84 -11.72
C PRO A 189 5.19 -38.81 -10.57
N PRO A 190 4.09 -38.59 -9.81
CA PRO A 190 4.05 -37.65 -8.68
C PRO A 190 5.16 -37.88 -7.64
N GLU A 191 5.59 -39.12 -7.48
CA GLU A 191 6.69 -39.53 -6.61
C GLU A 191 8.01 -38.87 -7.01
N LEU A 192 8.28 -38.69 -8.31
CA LEU A 192 9.52 -38.05 -8.79
C LEU A 192 9.57 -36.57 -8.39
N LEU A 193 8.41 -35.90 -8.38
CA LEU A 193 8.25 -34.48 -8.05
C LEU A 193 7.85 -34.27 -6.58
N ARG A 194 8.07 -35.26 -5.72
CA ARG A 194 7.68 -35.22 -4.31
C ARG A 194 8.39 -34.08 -3.57
N ILE A 195 7.61 -33.22 -2.94
CA ILE A 195 8.07 -32.17 -2.04
C ILE A 195 8.33 -32.80 -0.65
N GLU A 196 9.56 -32.69 -0.19
CA GLU A 196 10.01 -33.21 1.11
C GLU A 196 10.04 -32.12 2.19
N ARG A 197 10.33 -30.89 1.77
CA ARG A 197 10.44 -29.73 2.66
C ARG A 197 9.61 -28.61 2.07
N LEU A 198 8.76 -28.03 2.89
CA LEU A 198 8.02 -26.80 2.61
C LEU A 198 8.22 -25.87 3.80
N ARG A 199 8.69 -24.65 3.55
CA ARG A 199 8.82 -23.60 4.57
C ARG A 199 8.18 -22.34 4.04
N GLU A 200 7.23 -21.83 4.80
CA GLU A 200 6.64 -20.51 4.57
C GLU A 200 7.48 -19.48 5.34
N ASP A 201 7.79 -18.37 4.67
CA ASP A 201 8.35 -17.18 5.29
C ASP A 201 7.75 -15.94 4.62
N ALA A 202 6.87 -15.25 5.33
CA ALA A 202 6.28 -13.97 4.93
C ALA A 202 5.55 -13.99 3.57
N GLY A 203 4.73 -15.02 3.33
CA GLY A 203 3.97 -15.20 2.10
C GLY A 203 4.81 -15.74 0.92
N LEU A 204 6.00 -16.26 1.20
CA LEU A 204 6.86 -16.95 0.25
C LEU A 204 7.11 -18.39 0.74
N TRP A 205 6.75 -19.36 -0.08
CA TRP A 205 6.93 -20.78 0.20
C TRP A 205 8.18 -21.30 -0.50
N ARG A 206 9.19 -21.72 0.26
CA ARG A 206 10.36 -22.40 -0.26
C ARG A 206 10.17 -23.90 -0.16
N TYR A 207 10.35 -24.61 -1.27
CA TYR A 207 10.22 -26.06 -1.32
C TYR A 207 11.51 -26.75 -1.77
N GLY A 208 11.73 -27.92 -1.19
CA GLY A 208 12.77 -28.86 -1.57
C GLY A 208 12.17 -30.20 -1.99
N PHE A 209 12.72 -30.77 -3.06
CA PHE A 209 12.24 -32.02 -3.64
C PHE A 209 13.07 -33.21 -3.15
N ARG A 210 12.41 -34.31 -2.79
CA ARG A 210 13.07 -35.51 -2.26
C ARG A 210 14.07 -36.12 -3.23
N HIS A 211 13.67 -36.24 -4.50
CA HIS A 211 14.44 -36.92 -5.54
C HIS A 211 15.25 -35.97 -6.42
N LEU A 212 15.14 -34.65 -6.18
CA LEU A 212 15.85 -33.60 -6.90
C LEU A 212 16.53 -32.65 -5.90
N PRO A 213 17.48 -33.14 -5.08
CA PRO A 213 18.10 -32.33 -4.01
C PRO A 213 18.94 -31.16 -4.53
N HIS A 214 19.24 -31.14 -5.83
CA HIS A 214 19.99 -30.09 -6.52
C HIS A 214 19.07 -28.99 -7.09
N VAL A 215 17.75 -29.13 -6.97
CA VAL A 215 16.76 -28.14 -7.36
C VAL A 215 16.00 -27.68 -6.12
N GLU A 216 15.72 -26.40 -6.05
CA GLU A 216 14.77 -25.83 -5.11
C GLU A 216 13.76 -24.99 -5.85
N GLY A 217 12.71 -24.57 -5.15
CA GLY A 217 11.88 -23.53 -5.70
C GLY A 217 11.20 -22.68 -4.67
N LEU A 218 10.53 -21.66 -5.21
CA LEU A 218 9.87 -20.60 -4.49
C LEU A 218 8.48 -20.42 -5.09
N THR A 219 7.46 -20.37 -4.25
CA THR A 219 6.10 -20.08 -4.65
C THR A 219 5.56 -18.90 -3.85
N LEU A 220 4.81 -18.02 -4.51
CA LEU A 220 4.20 -16.84 -3.94
C LEU A 220 2.85 -16.54 -4.60
N PRO A 221 1.85 -16.03 -3.87
CA PRO A 221 0.65 -15.49 -4.49
C PRO A 221 0.99 -14.21 -5.25
N HIS A 222 0.34 -13.94 -6.37
CA HIS A 222 0.47 -12.71 -7.15
C HIS A 222 -0.83 -12.42 -7.91
N GLN A 223 -1.47 -11.27 -7.69
CA GLN A 223 -2.73 -10.87 -8.36
C GLN A 223 -3.82 -11.97 -8.36
N GLY A 224 -4.03 -12.64 -7.21
CA GLY A 224 -5.00 -13.74 -7.09
C GLY A 224 -4.60 -15.05 -7.78
N GLN A 225 -3.39 -15.11 -8.36
CA GLN A 225 -2.76 -16.33 -8.86
C GLN A 225 -1.67 -16.80 -7.89
N VAL A 226 -1.09 -17.96 -8.17
CA VAL A 226 0.09 -18.53 -7.52
C VAL A 226 1.21 -18.57 -8.57
N LEU A 227 2.36 -18.00 -8.28
CA LEU A 227 3.56 -18.02 -9.11
C LEU A 227 4.63 -18.89 -8.46
N SER A 228 5.18 -19.84 -9.21
CA SER A 228 6.26 -20.71 -8.78
C SER A 228 7.50 -20.56 -9.67
N LEU A 229 8.68 -20.62 -9.06
CA LEU A 229 9.97 -20.58 -9.73
C LEU A 229 10.82 -21.74 -9.19
N ALA A 230 11.29 -22.62 -10.08
CA ALA A 230 12.24 -23.68 -9.77
C ALA A 230 13.62 -23.33 -10.36
N PHE A 231 14.68 -23.58 -9.61
CA PHE A 231 16.04 -23.19 -9.97
C PHE A 231 17.08 -24.08 -9.26
N PRO A 232 18.35 -24.08 -9.73
CA PRO A 232 19.39 -24.87 -9.09
C PRO A 232 19.57 -24.41 -7.64
N LYS A 233 19.57 -25.38 -6.72
CA LYS A 233 19.71 -25.09 -5.31
C LYS A 233 20.99 -24.28 -5.03
N ASP A 234 20.87 -23.28 -4.18
CA ASP A 234 21.96 -22.39 -3.76
C ASP A 234 22.53 -21.52 -4.90
N SER A 235 21.82 -21.39 -6.04
CA SER A 235 22.27 -20.56 -7.16
C SER A 235 21.72 -19.14 -7.17
N LEU A 236 20.78 -18.83 -6.28
CA LEU A 236 19.97 -17.62 -6.26
C LEU A 236 19.83 -17.13 -4.82
N ASP A 237 20.08 -15.84 -4.60
CA ASP A 237 19.60 -15.19 -3.38
C ASP A 237 18.09 -14.94 -3.48
N VAL A 238 17.33 -15.62 -2.62
CA VAL A 238 15.86 -15.53 -2.53
C VAL A 238 15.38 -14.09 -2.31
N GLY A 239 16.20 -13.22 -1.68
CA GLY A 239 15.90 -11.79 -1.54
C GLY A 239 15.58 -11.12 -2.88
N GLN A 240 16.26 -11.53 -3.96
CA GLN A 240 16.04 -10.98 -5.31
C GLN A 240 14.64 -11.26 -5.87
N ILE A 241 13.91 -12.25 -5.34
CA ILE A 241 12.57 -12.67 -5.79
C ILE A 241 11.44 -12.15 -4.89
N ARG A 242 11.76 -11.68 -3.67
CA ARG A 242 10.75 -11.20 -2.71
C ARG A 242 9.90 -10.03 -3.23
N GLY A 243 10.42 -9.26 -4.20
CA GLY A 243 9.67 -8.17 -4.84
C GLY A 243 8.47 -8.60 -5.71
N LEU A 244 8.32 -9.90 -6.02
CA LEU A 244 7.28 -10.41 -6.94
C LEU A 244 5.96 -10.77 -6.26
N SER A 245 5.95 -11.06 -4.95
CA SER A 245 4.78 -11.60 -4.25
C SER A 245 3.63 -10.62 -4.09
N GLY A 246 3.85 -9.32 -4.20
CA GLY A 246 2.87 -8.34 -3.67
C GLY A 246 2.66 -8.46 -2.14
N LEU A 247 2.95 -9.61 -1.55
CA LEU A 247 3.35 -9.91 -0.17
C LEU A 247 4.87 -9.83 -0.04
N ALA A 248 5.46 -8.70 -0.43
CA ALA A 248 6.63 -8.31 0.33
C ALA A 248 6.09 -8.11 1.77
N LYS A 249 6.67 -8.78 2.77
CA LYS A 249 6.81 -8.03 4.03
C LYS A 249 7.48 -6.72 3.62
N ALA A 250 6.96 -5.60 4.10
CA ALA A 250 7.76 -4.40 4.28
C ALA A 250 9.16 -4.86 4.74
N GLY A 251 10.17 -4.75 3.87
CA GLY A 251 11.34 -5.61 4.06
C GLY A 251 12.51 -5.41 3.12
N ASP A 252 12.29 -4.96 1.88
CA ASP A 252 13.37 -4.31 1.09
C ASP A 252 13.02 -2.87 0.72
N ARG A 253 11.71 -2.56 0.62
CA ARG A 253 11.25 -1.18 0.78
C ARG A 253 10.34 -1.04 2.00
N PRO A 254 10.57 -0.02 2.84
CA PRO A 254 9.59 0.42 3.83
C PRO A 254 8.17 0.52 3.26
N ARG A 255 7.16 0.09 4.03
CA ARG A 255 5.75 0.35 3.74
C ARG A 255 5.49 1.84 3.74
N VAL A 256 4.83 2.33 2.70
CA VAL A 256 4.50 3.74 2.56
C VAL A 256 3.17 3.99 3.24
N VAL A 257 3.18 4.81 4.28
CA VAL A 257 1.98 5.15 5.05
C VAL A 257 1.67 6.62 4.85
N PHE A 258 0.49 6.93 4.31
CA PHE A 258 0.03 8.33 4.28
C PHE A 258 -0.67 8.62 5.60
N MET A 259 -0.17 9.62 6.34
CA MET A 259 -0.73 10.06 7.60
C MET A 259 -1.49 11.37 7.43
N PHE A 260 -2.66 11.45 8.04
CA PHE A 260 -3.54 12.61 7.99
C PHE A 260 -3.80 13.14 9.40
N SER A 261 -3.44 14.41 9.60
CA SER A 261 -3.56 15.12 10.87
C SER A 261 -4.98 15.62 11.15
N GLY A 262 -5.29 15.72 12.44
CA GLY A 262 -6.53 16.30 12.94
C GLY A 262 -6.49 17.82 13.07
N GLN A 263 -7.45 18.35 13.81
CA GLN A 263 -7.52 19.77 14.15
C GLN A 263 -6.30 20.20 15.00
N GLY A 264 -5.88 21.45 14.83
CA GLY A 264 -4.71 22.05 15.49
C GLY A 264 -3.52 22.25 14.55
N SER A 265 -3.55 21.64 13.35
CA SER A 265 -2.52 21.78 12.31
C SER A 265 -2.78 22.93 11.34
N GLN A 266 -3.98 23.53 11.36
CA GLN A 266 -4.38 24.57 10.42
C GLN A 266 -3.77 25.94 10.73
N TYR A 267 -3.50 26.71 9.67
CA TYR A 267 -3.09 28.11 9.73
C TYR A 267 -3.51 28.80 8.42
N TYR A 268 -3.65 30.13 8.42
CA TYR A 268 -3.89 30.85 7.16
C TYR A 268 -2.71 30.66 6.19
N GLN A 269 -2.95 30.74 4.88
CA GLN A 269 -1.90 30.58 3.86
C GLN A 269 -1.23 29.20 3.81
N MET A 270 -1.77 28.17 4.46
CA MET A 270 -1.27 26.80 4.34
C MET A 270 -1.35 26.30 2.90
N GLY A 271 -0.28 25.70 2.40
CA GLY A 271 -0.18 25.19 1.03
C GLY A 271 -0.23 26.25 -0.07
N ARG A 272 -0.07 27.53 0.25
CA ARG A 272 -0.14 28.62 -0.73
C ARG A 272 0.93 28.50 -1.82
N GLU A 273 2.17 28.20 -1.41
CA GLU A 273 3.28 28.05 -2.34
C GLU A 273 3.04 26.88 -3.32
N LEU A 274 2.51 25.75 -2.82
CA LEU A 274 2.10 24.63 -3.68
C LEU A 274 0.94 25.01 -4.61
N PHE A 275 -0.04 25.78 -4.12
CA PHE A 275 -1.16 26.24 -4.93
C PHE A 275 -0.72 27.18 -6.06
N GLU A 276 0.33 27.97 -5.84
CA GLU A 276 0.89 28.91 -6.81
C GLU A 276 1.88 28.23 -7.79
N HIS A 277 2.58 27.17 -7.38
CA HIS A 277 3.71 26.62 -8.12
C HIS A 277 3.60 25.14 -8.53
N ASP A 278 2.72 24.33 -7.93
CA ASP A 278 2.48 22.93 -8.34
C ASP A 278 1.10 22.80 -9.04
N PRO A 279 1.06 22.60 -10.37
CA PRO A 279 -0.18 22.59 -11.12
C PRO A 279 -1.13 21.45 -10.75
N ILE A 280 -0.61 20.29 -10.31
CA ILE A 280 -1.40 19.12 -9.92
C ILE A 280 -2.11 19.42 -8.59
N PHE A 281 -1.37 19.97 -7.62
CA PHE A 281 -1.95 20.39 -6.35
C PHE A 281 -2.99 21.50 -6.55
N ALA A 282 -2.69 22.50 -7.38
CA ALA A 282 -3.62 23.58 -7.69
C ALA A 282 -4.91 23.07 -8.33
N GLU A 283 -4.84 22.07 -9.20
CA GLU A 283 -6.02 21.45 -9.83
C GLU A 283 -6.91 20.77 -8.78
N HIS A 284 -6.34 19.91 -7.93
CA HIS A 284 -7.09 19.22 -6.87
C HIS A 284 -7.69 20.19 -5.85
N MET A 285 -6.94 21.23 -5.47
CA MET A 285 -7.44 22.30 -4.60
C MET A 285 -8.63 23.03 -5.22
N ARG A 286 -8.54 23.45 -6.49
CA ARG A 286 -9.65 24.14 -7.18
C ARG A 286 -10.86 23.23 -7.35
N HIS A 287 -10.65 21.96 -7.69
CA HIS A 287 -11.73 21.00 -7.84
C HIS A 287 -12.46 20.78 -6.52
N GLY A 288 -11.72 20.44 -5.46
CA GLY A 288 -12.31 20.18 -4.16
C GLY A 288 -12.94 21.42 -3.53
N ALA A 289 -12.34 22.60 -3.70
CA ALA A 289 -12.91 23.87 -3.24
C ALA A 289 -14.26 24.17 -3.89
N ARG A 290 -14.40 23.99 -5.23
CA ARG A 290 -15.70 24.17 -5.91
C ARG A 290 -16.76 23.22 -5.36
N THR A 291 -16.39 21.98 -5.06
CA THR A 291 -17.31 21.01 -4.44
C THR A 291 -17.73 21.46 -3.05
N LEU A 292 -16.80 21.88 -2.20
CA LEU A 292 -17.08 22.39 -0.86
C LEU A 292 -17.89 23.69 -0.87
N GLU A 293 -17.65 24.58 -1.82
CA GLU A 293 -18.41 25.81 -2.01
C GLU A 293 -19.86 25.50 -2.39
N ARG A 294 -20.10 24.53 -3.29
CA ARG A 294 -21.47 24.08 -3.61
C ARG A 294 -22.20 23.51 -2.39
N LEU A 295 -21.49 22.87 -1.47
CA LEU A 295 -22.09 22.26 -0.27
C LEU A 295 -22.28 23.25 0.88
N SER A 296 -21.41 24.24 1.02
CA SER A 296 -21.37 25.14 2.19
C SER A 296 -21.75 26.59 1.88
N GLY A 297 -21.72 27.00 0.61
CA GLY A 297 -21.87 28.40 0.18
C GLY A 297 -20.64 29.28 0.44
N VAL A 298 -19.52 28.69 0.88
CA VAL A 298 -18.29 29.42 1.24
C VAL A 298 -17.19 29.18 0.22
N ASP A 299 -16.62 30.26 -0.33
CA ASP A 299 -15.38 30.18 -1.11
C ASP A 299 -14.20 29.92 -0.16
N LEU A 300 -13.88 28.64 -0.01
CA LEU A 300 -12.85 28.19 0.91
C LEU A 300 -11.44 28.65 0.51
N LEU A 301 -11.16 28.83 -0.79
CA LEU A 301 -9.87 29.35 -1.24
C LEU A 301 -9.73 30.83 -0.86
N GLN A 302 -10.81 31.61 -0.96
CA GLN A 302 -10.83 32.98 -0.47
C GLN A 302 -10.54 33.03 1.05
N VAL A 303 -11.15 32.13 1.82
CA VAL A 303 -10.95 32.04 3.27
C VAL A 303 -9.51 31.68 3.64
N ILE A 304 -8.88 30.72 2.94
CA ILE A 304 -7.51 30.28 3.25
C ILE A 304 -6.47 31.32 2.79
N TYR A 305 -6.65 31.94 1.62
CA TYR A 305 -5.62 32.77 0.95
C TYR A 305 -5.98 34.26 0.86
N ALA A 306 -7.15 34.59 0.32
CA ALA A 306 -7.48 35.92 -0.15
C ALA A 306 -7.93 36.91 0.94
N GLY A 307 -8.15 36.43 2.17
CA GLY A 307 -8.42 37.30 3.33
C GLY A 307 -7.23 38.18 3.75
N GLY A 308 -6.04 38.01 3.15
CA GLY A 308 -4.82 38.76 3.50
C GLY A 308 -4.28 38.47 4.91
N ARG A 309 -4.86 37.46 5.58
CA ARG A 309 -4.54 37.10 6.97
C ARG A 309 -3.19 36.39 7.03
N PRO A 310 -2.27 36.84 7.91
CA PRO A 310 -0.95 36.25 8.02
C PRO A 310 -1.01 34.87 8.71
N LYS A 311 0.02 34.04 8.48
CA LYS A 311 0.17 32.71 9.13
C LYS A 311 0.17 32.80 10.68
N THR A 312 0.53 33.94 11.25
CA THR A 312 0.58 34.20 12.69
C THR A 312 -0.78 34.42 13.33
N GLU A 313 -1.83 34.64 12.52
CA GLU A 313 -3.17 34.85 13.02
C GLU A 313 -3.90 33.51 13.26
N PRO A 314 -4.61 33.33 14.40
CA PRO A 314 -5.31 32.09 14.68
C PRO A 314 -6.43 31.77 13.67
N PHE A 315 -6.33 30.60 13.03
CA PHE A 315 -7.39 30.07 12.18
C PHE A 315 -8.24 29.06 12.97
N VAL A 316 -9.37 29.52 13.53
CA VAL A 316 -10.12 28.78 14.57
C VAL A 316 -11.59 28.47 14.25
N GLU A 317 -12.20 29.15 13.28
CA GLU A 317 -13.62 28.95 12.93
C GLU A 317 -13.86 27.55 12.35
N LEU A 318 -14.63 26.70 13.04
CA LEU A 318 -14.76 25.28 12.67
C LEU A 318 -15.32 25.06 11.26
N GLY A 319 -16.34 25.84 10.88
CA GLY A 319 -16.94 25.78 9.54
C GLY A 319 -15.97 26.10 8.41
N HIS A 320 -14.81 26.69 8.72
CA HIS A 320 -13.73 26.94 7.76
C HIS A 320 -12.55 25.99 7.96
N THR A 321 -12.13 25.76 9.20
CA THR A 321 -10.92 24.99 9.50
C THR A 321 -11.07 23.51 9.18
N HIS A 322 -12.23 22.91 9.46
CA HIS A 322 -12.49 21.51 9.14
C HIS A 322 -12.43 21.22 7.64
N PRO A 323 -13.22 21.91 6.78
CA PRO A 323 -13.14 21.67 5.35
C PRO A 323 -11.80 22.11 4.75
N ALA A 324 -11.13 23.12 5.30
CA ALA A 324 -9.81 23.53 4.83
C ALA A 324 -8.73 22.46 5.10
N LEU A 325 -8.72 21.88 6.30
CA LEU A 325 -7.85 20.75 6.65
C LEU A 325 -8.16 19.52 5.80
N PHE A 326 -9.44 19.23 5.56
CA PHE A 326 -9.83 18.12 4.71
C PHE A 326 -9.33 18.31 3.27
N LEU A 327 -9.59 19.49 2.69
CA LEU A 327 -9.26 19.81 1.31
C LEU A 327 -7.76 19.76 1.05
N ILE A 328 -6.93 20.40 1.89
CA ILE A 328 -5.49 20.45 1.67
C ILE A 328 -4.86 19.07 1.76
N GLN A 329 -5.22 18.31 2.80
CA GLN A 329 -4.63 16.99 3.00
C GLN A 329 -5.09 16.02 1.90
N TYR A 330 -6.34 16.13 1.44
CA TYR A 330 -6.83 15.38 0.28
C TYR A 330 -6.08 15.78 -1.00
N ALA A 331 -5.91 17.08 -1.27
CA ALA A 331 -5.18 17.57 -2.44
C ALA A 331 -3.72 17.11 -2.42
N LEU A 332 -3.02 17.16 -1.28
CA LEU A 332 -1.67 16.60 -1.13
C LEU A 332 -1.63 15.11 -1.47
N ALA A 333 -2.57 14.32 -0.94
CA ALA A 333 -2.64 12.89 -1.24
C ALA A 333 -2.87 12.63 -2.73
N ARG A 334 -3.80 13.35 -3.36
CA ARG A 334 -4.06 13.25 -4.80
C ARG A 334 -2.85 13.67 -5.63
N THR A 335 -2.13 14.73 -5.25
CA THR A 335 -0.89 15.14 -5.89
C THR A 335 0.17 14.04 -5.84
N LEU A 336 0.38 13.41 -4.67
CA LEU A 336 1.32 12.30 -4.55
C LEU A 336 0.90 11.09 -5.40
N LEU A 337 -0.39 10.75 -5.39
CA LEU A 337 -0.94 9.69 -6.24
C LEU A 337 -0.74 9.98 -7.74
N ASP A 338 -0.98 11.19 -8.19
CA ASP A 338 -0.82 11.55 -9.61
C ASP A 338 0.67 11.59 -10.01
N LYS A 339 1.57 11.90 -9.07
CA LYS A 339 3.03 11.81 -9.24
C LYS A 339 3.60 10.39 -9.06
N GLY A 340 2.74 9.38 -8.90
CA GLY A 340 3.15 7.97 -8.88
C GLY A 340 3.44 7.38 -7.50
N VAL A 341 3.39 8.17 -6.43
CA VAL A 341 3.55 7.65 -5.05
C VAL A 341 2.29 6.90 -4.66
N ARG A 342 2.41 5.65 -4.24
CA ARG A 342 1.28 4.81 -3.82
C ARG A 342 1.44 4.46 -2.34
N PRO A 343 0.43 4.72 -1.49
CA PRO A 343 0.46 4.22 -0.13
C PRO A 343 0.22 2.71 -0.13
N ASP A 344 0.83 2.03 0.83
CA ASP A 344 0.47 0.67 1.22
C ASP A 344 -0.63 0.70 2.30
N LEU A 345 -0.73 1.81 3.05
CA LEU A 345 -1.69 2.02 4.15
C LEU A 345 -1.98 3.51 4.36
N LEU A 346 -3.19 3.85 4.82
CA LEU A 346 -3.57 5.19 5.24
C LEU A 346 -3.77 5.20 6.76
N LEU A 347 -3.35 6.27 7.42
CA LEU A 347 -3.53 6.47 8.86
C LEU A 347 -4.21 7.82 9.09
N GLY A 348 -5.33 7.80 9.82
CA GLY A 348 -6.08 8.99 10.19
C GLY A 348 -6.01 9.27 11.68
N ALA A 349 -5.64 10.50 12.06
CA ALA A 349 -5.74 10.98 13.42
C ALA A 349 -6.88 12.01 13.54
N SER A 350 -7.93 11.68 14.30
CA SER A 350 -9.10 12.55 14.50
C SER A 350 -9.70 12.98 13.16
N LEU A 351 -9.86 14.29 12.90
CA LEU A 351 -10.37 14.83 11.64
C LEU A 351 -9.63 14.29 10.40
N GLY A 352 -8.34 13.95 10.51
CA GLY A 352 -7.57 13.37 9.41
C GLY A 352 -8.11 12.03 8.92
N GLU A 353 -8.89 11.32 9.74
CA GLU A 353 -9.49 10.06 9.33
C GLU A 353 -10.60 10.22 8.28
N PHE A 354 -11.32 11.35 8.27
CA PHE A 354 -12.22 11.68 7.16
C PHE A 354 -11.46 11.81 5.83
N VAL A 355 -10.24 12.37 5.87
CA VAL A 355 -9.36 12.44 4.70
C VAL A 355 -8.93 11.04 4.27
N ALA A 356 -8.51 10.20 5.21
CA ALA A 356 -8.12 8.82 4.93
C ALA A 356 -9.27 8.03 4.27
N ILE A 357 -10.50 8.17 4.77
CA ILE A 357 -11.71 7.54 4.21
C ILE A 357 -11.96 8.01 2.76
N ALA A 358 -11.84 9.31 2.50
CA ALA A 358 -12.03 9.88 1.17
C ALA A 358 -10.93 9.46 0.18
N VAL A 359 -9.66 9.48 0.61
CA VAL A 359 -8.51 9.05 -0.20
C VAL A 359 -8.55 7.55 -0.47
N ALA A 360 -9.01 6.74 0.49
CA ALA A 360 -9.26 5.31 0.30
C ALA A 360 -10.43 5.02 -0.65
N GLU A 361 -11.17 6.03 -1.09
CA GLU A 361 -12.38 5.90 -1.91
C GLU A 361 -13.49 5.06 -1.22
N ALA A 362 -13.39 4.85 0.09
CA ALA A 362 -14.40 4.16 0.88
C ALA A 362 -15.74 4.92 0.85
N VAL A 363 -15.67 6.24 0.77
CA VAL A 363 -16.82 7.13 0.53
C VAL A 363 -16.45 8.08 -0.63
N PRO A 364 -17.37 8.41 -1.55
CA PRO A 364 -17.14 9.44 -2.56
C PRO A 364 -16.71 10.77 -1.95
N PHE A 365 -15.85 11.51 -2.63
CA PHE A 365 -15.28 12.77 -2.13
C PHE A 365 -16.36 13.78 -1.69
N GLU A 366 -17.38 13.99 -2.51
CA GLU A 366 -18.50 14.90 -2.23
C GLU A 366 -19.22 14.54 -0.92
N GLN A 367 -19.43 13.24 -0.71
CA GLN A 367 -20.09 12.75 0.49
C GLN A 367 -19.19 12.90 1.72
N ALA A 368 -17.90 12.54 1.62
CA ALA A 368 -16.93 12.76 2.69
C ALA A 368 -16.77 14.26 3.05
N ALA A 369 -16.81 15.14 2.05
CA ALA A 369 -16.81 16.58 2.26
C ALA A 369 -18.06 17.05 3.03
N GLY A 370 -19.25 16.54 2.66
CA GLY A 370 -20.49 16.80 3.39
C GLY A 370 -20.45 16.29 4.83
N MET A 371 -19.86 15.12 5.06
CA MET A 371 -19.66 14.55 6.39
C MET A 371 -18.79 15.46 7.27
N VAL A 372 -17.71 16.02 6.74
CA VAL A 372 -16.82 16.94 7.46
C VAL A 372 -17.52 18.26 7.79
N LEU A 373 -18.28 18.82 6.85
CA LEU A 373 -19.05 20.05 7.06
C LEU A 373 -20.11 19.85 8.15
N GLU A 374 -20.84 18.73 8.11
CA GLU A 374 -21.86 18.42 9.10
C GLU A 374 -21.24 18.20 10.49
N HIS A 375 -20.08 17.53 10.56
CA HIS A 375 -19.36 17.37 11.83
C HIS A 375 -18.99 18.72 12.44
N ALA A 376 -18.40 19.63 11.64
CA ALA A 376 -18.04 20.97 12.09
C ALA A 376 -19.26 21.76 12.59
N ARG A 377 -20.40 21.64 11.88
CA ARG A 377 -21.66 22.28 12.24
C ARG A 377 -22.20 21.77 13.59
N LEU A 378 -22.27 20.45 13.77
CA LEU A 378 -22.77 19.85 15.01
C LEU A 378 -21.88 20.16 16.22
N VAL A 379 -20.55 20.15 16.05
CA VAL A 379 -19.64 20.57 17.13
C VAL A 379 -19.93 22.00 17.55
N ALA A 380 -20.05 22.92 16.58
CA ALA A 380 -20.33 24.32 16.87
C ALA A 380 -21.71 24.55 17.52
N GLU A 381 -22.71 23.74 17.19
CA GLU A 381 -24.07 23.87 17.72
C GLU A 381 -24.26 23.21 19.09
N HIS A 382 -23.63 22.06 19.32
CA HIS A 382 -23.96 21.19 20.45
C HIS A 382 -22.86 21.04 21.50
N SER A 383 -21.60 21.37 21.19
CA SER A 383 -20.53 21.30 22.18
C SER A 383 -20.41 22.61 22.95
N PRO A 384 -20.31 22.57 24.30
CA PRO A 384 -19.86 23.73 25.05
C PRO A 384 -18.41 24.09 24.67
N ARG A 385 -18.01 25.32 24.99
CA ARG A 385 -16.59 25.72 24.89
C ARG A 385 -15.75 24.91 25.87
N GLY A 386 -14.56 24.55 25.42
CA GLY A 386 -13.59 23.80 26.20
C GLY A 386 -12.17 24.19 25.83
N ALA A 387 -11.21 23.53 26.44
CA ALA A 387 -9.80 23.67 26.13
C ALA A 387 -9.20 22.30 25.80
N MET A 388 -8.01 22.33 25.21
CA MET A 388 -7.13 21.18 25.13
C MET A 388 -5.72 21.64 25.49
N ILE A 389 -5.00 20.83 26.27
CA ILE A 389 -3.64 21.13 26.73
C ILE A 389 -2.73 19.97 26.34
N ALA A 390 -1.67 20.27 25.58
CA ALA A 390 -0.55 19.36 25.39
C ALA A 390 0.35 19.38 26.63
N VAL A 391 0.68 18.19 27.14
CA VAL A 391 1.45 17.98 28.36
C VAL A 391 2.73 17.25 28.01
N LEU A 392 3.89 17.85 28.32
CA LEU A 392 5.21 17.30 28.03
C LEU A 392 5.71 16.42 29.18
N ALA A 393 4.97 15.34 29.44
CA ALA A 393 5.30 14.33 30.44
C ALA A 393 4.82 12.95 29.99
N SER A 394 5.16 11.91 30.77
CA SER A 394 4.58 10.58 30.57
C SER A 394 3.06 10.62 30.79
N PRO A 395 2.25 9.95 29.95
CA PRO A 395 0.81 9.76 30.19
C PRO A 395 0.50 9.14 31.55
N GLU A 396 1.48 8.49 32.18
CA GLU A 396 1.35 7.97 33.54
C GLU A 396 1.01 9.06 34.56
N LEU A 397 1.43 10.30 34.35
CA LEU A 397 1.04 11.42 35.20
C LEU A 397 -0.48 11.59 35.27
N TYR A 398 -1.16 11.51 34.12
CA TYR A 398 -2.62 11.56 34.08
C TYR A 398 -3.20 10.37 34.86
N ARG A 399 -2.65 9.16 34.66
CA ARG A 399 -3.11 7.94 35.34
C ARG A 399 -2.93 8.00 36.85
N SER A 400 -1.83 8.56 37.33
CA SER A 400 -1.43 8.57 38.75
C SER A 400 -1.95 9.75 39.55
N GLU A 401 -2.38 10.87 38.92
CA GLU A 401 -2.87 12.07 39.61
C GLU A 401 -4.41 12.13 39.59
N PRO A 402 -5.10 11.77 40.69
CA PRO A 402 -6.56 11.69 40.72
C PRO A 402 -7.27 13.03 40.50
N ARG A 403 -6.60 14.16 40.74
CA ARG A 403 -7.17 15.49 40.46
C ARG A 403 -7.32 15.72 38.97
N LEU A 404 -6.39 15.24 38.14
CA LEU A 404 -6.50 15.38 36.69
C LEU A 404 -7.70 14.61 36.16
N HIS A 405 -7.88 13.34 36.53
CA HIS A 405 -9.06 12.54 36.14
C HIS A 405 -10.41 13.18 36.47
N ARG A 406 -10.49 13.99 37.54
CA ARG A 406 -11.73 14.67 37.93
C ARG A 406 -12.02 15.92 37.10
N LEU A 407 -11.00 16.52 36.49
CA LEU A 407 -11.07 17.84 35.87
C LEU A 407 -10.92 17.81 34.36
N CYS A 408 -10.33 16.74 33.81
CA CYS A 408 -10.08 16.57 32.39
C CYS A 408 -10.13 15.09 31.99
N GLU A 409 -10.21 14.86 30.68
CA GLU A 409 -10.10 13.55 30.07
C GLU A 409 -8.84 13.48 29.19
N LEU A 410 -8.26 12.29 29.09
CA LEU A 410 -7.20 12.03 28.13
C LEU A 410 -7.78 12.09 26.71
N ALA A 411 -7.25 12.98 25.88
CA ALA A 411 -7.68 13.19 24.50
C ALA A 411 -6.75 12.51 23.48
N GLY A 412 -5.47 12.32 23.84
CA GLY A 412 -4.58 11.50 23.03
C GLY A 412 -3.17 11.32 23.58
N GLU A 413 -2.53 10.22 23.19
CA GLU A 413 -1.15 9.87 23.49
C GLU A 413 -0.33 9.88 22.19
N ASN A 414 0.62 10.82 22.07
CA ASN A 414 1.38 11.02 20.84
C ASN A 414 2.73 10.29 20.87
N PHE A 415 3.43 10.34 22.00
CA PHE A 415 4.67 9.60 22.28
C PHE A 415 4.95 9.59 23.79
N ASP A 416 5.99 8.89 24.22
CA ASP A 416 6.26 8.58 25.64
C ASP A 416 6.32 9.77 26.61
N ARG A 417 6.61 10.98 26.10
CA ARG A 417 6.66 12.20 26.89
C ARG A 417 5.73 13.29 26.36
N HIS A 418 4.66 12.90 25.67
CA HIS A 418 3.66 13.83 25.16
C HIS A 418 2.27 13.21 25.08
N PHE A 419 1.35 13.79 25.83
CA PHE A 419 -0.09 13.49 25.73
C PHE A 419 -0.90 14.79 25.72
N VAL A 420 -2.17 14.68 25.37
CA VAL A 420 -3.11 15.79 25.31
C VAL A 420 -4.29 15.48 26.21
N ILE A 421 -4.69 16.47 27.00
CA ILE A 421 -5.91 16.42 27.82
C ILE A 421 -6.93 17.40 27.29
N ALA A 422 -8.20 16.99 27.31
CA ALA A 422 -9.36 17.79 26.95
C ALA A 422 -10.16 18.08 28.22
N LEU A 423 -10.59 19.33 28.38
CA LEU A 423 -11.15 19.81 29.64
C LEU A 423 -12.20 20.90 29.44
N PRO A 424 -13.22 20.96 30.31
CA PRO A 424 -14.09 22.11 30.42
C PRO A 424 -13.31 23.42 30.62
N LEU A 425 -13.85 24.52 30.09
CA LEU A 425 -13.14 25.80 30.10
C LEU A 425 -12.93 26.37 31.51
N ASP A 426 -13.85 26.07 32.43
CA ASP A 426 -13.83 26.50 33.84
C ASP A 426 -12.78 25.75 34.68
N THR A 427 -12.45 24.50 34.36
CA THR A 427 -11.40 23.73 35.06
C THR A 427 -9.97 24.07 34.59
N ARG A 428 -9.84 24.84 33.52
CA ARG A 428 -8.58 25.17 32.83
C ARG A 428 -7.47 25.69 33.75
N LEU A 429 -7.78 26.65 34.62
CA LEU A 429 -6.77 27.25 35.51
C LEU A 429 -6.30 26.26 36.58
N GLU A 430 -7.22 25.43 37.10
CA GLU A 430 -6.90 24.44 38.12
C GLU A 430 -6.01 23.32 37.55
N VAL A 431 -6.32 22.83 36.36
CA VAL A 431 -5.49 21.82 35.68
C VAL A 431 -4.07 22.36 35.42
N LYS A 432 -3.94 23.61 34.93
CA LYS A 432 -2.62 24.23 34.72
C LYS A 432 -1.83 24.37 36.02
N ARG A 433 -2.51 24.68 37.14
CA ARG A 433 -1.89 24.72 38.47
C ARG A 433 -1.40 23.34 38.90
N ILE A 434 -2.19 22.28 38.71
CA ILE A 434 -1.79 20.90 39.03
C ILE A 434 -0.55 20.49 38.22
N LEU A 435 -0.52 20.81 36.92
CA LEU A 435 0.65 20.54 36.07
C LEU A 435 1.88 21.33 36.54
N ALA A 436 1.72 22.60 36.93
CA ALA A 436 2.79 23.42 37.48
C ALA A 436 3.32 22.89 38.83
N GLU A 437 2.45 22.38 39.71
CA GLU A 437 2.84 21.72 40.97
C GLU A 437 3.74 20.50 40.74
N HIS A 438 3.55 19.79 39.62
CA HIS A 438 4.41 18.67 39.22
C HIS A 438 5.65 19.12 38.45
N GLY A 439 5.85 20.42 38.24
CA GLY A 439 6.96 20.96 37.44
C GLY A 439 6.89 20.57 35.96
N VAL A 440 5.69 20.32 35.42
CA VAL A 440 5.49 19.82 34.06
C VAL A 440 5.19 20.94 33.09
N SER A 441 6.01 21.03 32.04
CA SER A 441 5.79 21.91 30.90
C SER A 441 4.53 21.51 30.13
N HIS A 442 3.73 22.50 29.75
CA HIS A 442 2.47 22.29 29.05
C HIS A 442 2.14 23.47 28.15
N GLN A 443 1.35 23.22 27.10
CA GLN A 443 0.92 24.22 26.12
C GLN A 443 -0.58 24.09 25.86
N GLU A 444 -1.29 25.20 25.96
CA GLU A 444 -2.70 25.29 25.57
C GLU A 444 -2.79 25.30 24.04
N LEU A 445 -3.62 24.42 23.47
CA LEU A 445 -3.78 24.30 22.03
C LEU A 445 -4.74 25.38 21.51
N PRO A 446 -4.54 25.90 20.29
CA PRO A 446 -5.37 26.96 19.71
C PRO A 446 -6.71 26.41 19.18
N VAL A 447 -7.49 25.84 20.09
CA VAL A 447 -8.75 25.13 19.83
C VAL A 447 -9.79 25.61 20.84
N GLN A 448 -11.06 25.61 20.45
CA GLN A 448 -12.12 26.21 21.28
C GLN A 448 -13.07 25.18 21.93
N TYR A 449 -12.79 23.90 21.72
CA TYR A 449 -13.63 22.77 22.14
C TYR A 449 -12.76 21.65 22.69
N ALA A 450 -13.29 20.89 23.65
CA ALA A 450 -12.61 19.75 24.24
C ALA A 450 -12.89 18.47 23.41
N PHE A 451 -12.26 18.34 22.24
CA PHE A 451 -12.40 17.14 21.41
C PHE A 451 -11.93 15.88 22.14
N HIS A 452 -12.47 14.71 21.77
CA HIS A 452 -12.11 13.42 22.39
C HIS A 452 -12.42 13.36 23.89
N SER A 453 -13.50 14.01 24.32
CA SER A 453 -14.00 14.03 25.70
C SER A 453 -15.52 13.91 25.75
N SER A 454 -16.07 13.79 26.95
CA SER A 454 -17.52 13.79 27.21
C SER A 454 -18.25 15.02 26.67
N GLN A 455 -17.55 16.15 26.43
CA GLN A 455 -18.16 17.29 25.74
C GLN A 455 -18.64 16.97 24.31
N MET A 456 -18.14 15.89 23.71
CA MET A 456 -18.54 15.41 22.39
C MET A 456 -19.73 14.44 22.42
N ASP A 457 -20.21 13.96 23.58
CA ASP A 457 -21.23 12.90 23.66
C ASP A 457 -22.52 13.24 22.91
N ARG A 458 -22.97 14.50 23.03
CA ARG A 458 -24.14 15.00 22.30
C ARG A 458 -23.86 15.08 20.80
N VAL A 459 -22.70 15.58 20.40
CA VAL A 459 -22.28 15.66 18.99
C VAL A 459 -22.26 14.26 18.38
N CYS A 460 -21.73 13.26 19.08
CA CYS A 460 -21.63 11.88 18.59
C CYS A 460 -23.01 11.28 18.36
N SER A 461 -23.96 11.53 19.27
CA SER A 461 -25.34 11.04 19.15
C SER A 461 -26.04 11.66 17.93
N GLU A 462 -25.94 12.97 17.77
CA GLU A 462 -26.52 13.68 16.62
C GLU A 462 -25.86 13.29 15.29
N TYR A 463 -24.53 13.12 15.31
CA TYR A 463 -23.78 12.74 14.11
C TYR A 463 -24.11 11.32 13.66
N ALA A 464 -24.24 10.37 14.59
CA ALA A 464 -24.68 9.01 14.27
C ALA A 464 -26.05 9.00 13.58
N LEU A 465 -27.01 9.81 14.06
CA LEU A 465 -28.33 9.93 13.43
C LEU A 465 -28.24 10.48 12.01
N ARG A 466 -27.36 11.46 11.76
CA ARG A 466 -27.17 12.07 10.43
C ARG A 466 -26.43 11.15 9.46
N MET A 467 -25.54 10.30 9.97
CA MET A 467 -24.74 9.36 9.18
C MET A 467 -25.45 8.02 8.95
N ALA A 468 -26.64 7.81 9.53
CA ALA A 468 -27.41 6.61 9.34
C ALA A 468 -27.65 6.32 7.84
N GLY A 469 -27.22 5.14 7.38
CA GLY A 469 -27.37 4.71 5.99
C GLY A 469 -26.20 5.08 5.06
N VAL A 470 -25.14 5.72 5.56
CA VAL A 470 -23.89 5.85 4.81
C VAL A 470 -23.20 4.49 4.73
N ALA A 471 -23.26 3.85 3.57
CA ALA A 471 -22.61 2.57 3.33
C ALA A 471 -21.20 2.78 2.73
N PRO A 472 -20.11 2.43 3.45
CA PRO A 472 -18.77 2.49 2.89
C PRO A 472 -18.58 1.41 1.82
N ARG A 473 -17.84 1.76 0.75
CA ARG A 473 -17.25 0.81 -0.19
C ARG A 473 -15.99 0.18 0.42
N PRO A 474 -15.59 -1.01 -0.02
CA PRO A 474 -14.28 -1.57 0.34
C PRO A 474 -13.18 -0.54 0.01
N PRO A 475 -12.34 -0.19 1.00
CA PRO A 475 -11.32 0.84 0.80
C PRO A 475 -10.24 0.35 -0.16
N ARG A 476 -9.83 1.21 -1.10
CA ARG A 476 -8.74 0.93 -2.05
C ARG A 476 -7.39 0.69 -1.35
N TRP A 477 -7.18 1.35 -0.22
CA TRP A 477 -6.04 1.15 0.68
C TRP A 477 -6.54 0.98 2.11
N PRO A 478 -5.99 0.06 2.91
CA PRO A 478 -6.38 -0.11 4.30
C PRO A 478 -6.27 1.21 5.07
N VAL A 479 -7.31 1.55 5.83
CA VAL A 479 -7.33 2.74 6.70
C VAL A 479 -7.16 2.27 8.13
N LEU A 480 -6.11 2.71 8.82
CA LEU A 480 -5.84 2.44 10.23
C LEU A 480 -6.27 3.64 11.07
N SER A 481 -7.17 3.41 12.03
CA SER A 481 -7.68 4.46 12.91
C SER A 481 -6.81 4.59 14.15
N CYS A 482 -6.38 5.81 14.48
CA CYS A 482 -5.70 6.06 15.75
C CYS A 482 -6.64 6.05 16.97
N ALA A 483 -7.96 6.10 16.76
CA ALA A 483 -8.93 6.06 17.86
C ALA A 483 -9.23 4.62 18.32
N SER A 484 -9.27 3.65 17.39
CA SER A 484 -9.55 2.25 17.71
C SER A 484 -8.32 1.34 17.69
N GLY A 485 -7.22 1.77 17.07
CA GLY A 485 -6.05 0.93 16.79
C GLY A 485 -6.33 -0.21 15.80
N ALA A 486 -7.50 -0.19 15.15
CA ALA A 486 -7.97 -1.21 14.22
C ALA A 486 -8.14 -0.63 12.81
N TYR A 487 -8.12 -1.53 11.82
CA TYR A 487 -8.45 -1.17 10.45
C TYR A 487 -9.93 -0.81 10.33
N LEU A 488 -10.23 0.18 9.49
CA LEU A 488 -11.59 0.53 9.12
C LEU A 488 -12.31 -0.71 8.57
N GLY A 489 -13.39 -1.08 9.24
CA GLY A 489 -14.28 -2.16 8.86
C GLY A 489 -15.61 -2.04 9.59
N GLY A 490 -16.65 -2.71 9.08
CA GLY A 490 -17.98 -2.70 9.71
C GLY A 490 -18.79 -1.43 9.42
N ASP A 491 -19.61 -1.02 10.40
CA ASP A 491 -20.53 0.12 10.30
C ASP A 491 -19.79 1.46 10.47
N LEU A 492 -19.78 2.26 9.40
CA LEU A 492 -19.15 3.56 9.36
C LEU A 492 -19.81 4.58 10.30
N THR A 493 -21.12 4.48 10.52
CA THR A 493 -21.87 5.39 11.39
C THR A 493 -21.31 5.35 12.81
N ASP A 494 -21.21 4.12 13.29
CA ASP A 494 -20.75 3.75 14.62
C ASP A 494 -19.28 4.09 14.82
N HIS A 495 -18.46 3.86 13.77
CA HIS A 495 -17.06 4.22 13.73
C HIS A 495 -16.84 5.73 13.86
N LEU A 496 -17.56 6.53 13.09
CA LEU A 496 -17.40 7.99 13.07
C LEU A 496 -17.91 8.65 14.36
N ALA A 497 -18.98 8.12 14.96
CA ALA A 497 -19.42 8.59 16.27
C ALA A 497 -18.35 8.33 17.34
N ARG A 498 -17.71 7.16 17.32
CA ARG A 498 -16.59 6.85 18.21
C ARG A 498 -15.36 7.73 17.96
N LEU A 499 -15.06 8.04 16.70
CA LEU A 499 -13.90 8.83 16.30
C LEU A 499 -13.85 10.22 16.99
N ALA A 500 -14.99 10.89 17.14
CA ALA A 500 -15.06 12.21 17.78
C ALA A 500 -14.91 12.16 19.31
N ARG A 501 -15.21 11.02 19.93
CA ARG A 501 -15.26 10.85 21.39
C ARG A 501 -14.05 10.13 22.00
N ALA A 502 -13.53 9.13 21.30
CA ALA A 502 -12.46 8.27 21.80
C ALA A 502 -11.11 8.98 21.77
N PRO A 503 -10.21 8.72 22.74
CA PRO A 503 -8.85 9.25 22.72
C PRO A 503 -8.07 8.76 21.50
N ILE A 504 -7.12 9.57 21.02
CA ILE A 504 -6.20 9.22 19.95
C ILE A 504 -4.97 8.52 20.54
N ASP A 505 -4.73 7.24 20.22
CA ASP A 505 -3.49 6.56 20.58
C ASP A 505 -2.55 6.46 19.37
N PHE A 506 -1.95 7.59 19.02
CA PHE A 506 -1.02 7.66 17.88
C PHE A 506 0.25 6.85 18.17
N ARG A 507 0.74 6.88 19.42
CA ARG A 507 1.92 6.10 19.83
C ARG A 507 1.74 4.61 19.57
N ALA A 508 0.69 4.00 20.13
CA ALA A 508 0.46 2.57 19.95
C ALA A 508 0.16 2.22 18.48
N THR A 509 -0.50 3.11 17.76
CA THR A 509 -0.78 2.92 16.33
C THR A 509 0.51 2.84 15.50
N VAL A 510 1.44 3.78 15.69
CA VAL A 510 2.74 3.75 14.98
C VAL A 510 3.58 2.57 15.44
N GLN A 511 3.61 2.26 16.74
CA GLN A 511 4.31 1.09 17.26
C GLN A 511 3.81 -0.22 16.63
N ARG A 512 2.49 -0.36 16.48
CA ARG A 512 1.86 -1.49 15.78
C ARG A 512 2.32 -1.56 14.33
N LEU A 513 2.37 -0.44 13.62
CA LEU A 513 2.90 -0.39 12.27
C LEU A 513 4.34 -0.89 12.25
N LEU A 514 5.23 -0.33 13.06
CA LEU A 514 6.65 -0.70 13.06
C LEU A 514 6.90 -2.17 13.46
N SER A 515 6.07 -2.75 14.34
CA SER A 515 6.14 -4.18 14.68
C SER A 515 5.88 -5.13 13.49
N GLN A 516 5.29 -4.62 12.41
CA GLN A 516 4.96 -5.36 11.20
C GLN A 516 6.01 -5.18 10.08
N GLY A 517 7.09 -4.43 10.34
CA GLY A 517 8.19 -4.16 9.42
C GLY A 517 8.33 -2.69 9.05
N ASP A 518 9.39 -2.39 8.32
CA ASP A 518 9.84 -1.04 8.01
C ASP A 518 8.75 -0.14 7.43
N CYS A 519 8.77 1.15 7.79
CA CYS A 519 7.79 2.13 7.35
C CYS A 519 8.41 3.45 6.92
N LEU A 520 7.98 3.94 5.76
CA LEU A 520 8.09 5.34 5.36
C LEU A 520 6.76 6.02 5.65
N LEU A 521 6.70 6.79 6.73
CA LEU A 521 5.52 7.57 7.11
C LEU A 521 5.56 8.94 6.43
N LEU A 522 4.59 9.22 5.57
CA LEU A 522 4.42 10.50 4.89
C LEU A 522 3.33 11.29 5.59
N ASP A 523 3.70 12.34 6.32
CA ASP A 523 2.76 13.26 6.95
C ASP A 523 2.24 14.26 5.92
N LEU A 524 0.97 14.11 5.56
CA LEU A 524 0.27 14.99 4.64
C LEU A 524 -0.51 16.09 5.37
N GLY A 525 -0.34 16.19 6.69
CA GLY A 525 -0.85 17.30 7.48
C GLY A 525 -0.11 18.60 7.21
N PRO A 526 -0.79 19.76 7.23
CA PRO A 526 -0.19 21.03 6.87
C PRO A 526 0.92 21.49 7.82
N SER A 527 0.92 21.02 9.06
CA SER A 527 1.90 21.42 10.07
C SER A 527 3.11 20.48 10.19
N GLY A 528 3.08 19.29 9.57
CA GLY A 528 4.12 18.27 9.76
C GLY A 528 4.18 17.67 11.17
N THR A 529 3.09 17.80 11.95
CA THR A 529 3.05 17.40 13.37
C THR A 529 3.13 15.89 13.57
N LEU A 530 2.50 15.07 12.72
CA LEU A 530 2.51 13.61 12.89
C LEU A 530 3.89 13.01 12.59
N ALA A 531 4.59 13.51 11.58
CA ALA A 531 5.98 13.11 11.34
C ALA A 531 6.89 13.50 12.51
N THR A 532 6.60 14.62 13.17
CA THR A 532 7.33 15.05 14.37
C THR A 532 7.05 14.12 15.56
N HIS A 533 5.78 13.79 15.82
CA HIS A 533 5.41 12.83 16.87
C HIS A 533 6.03 11.46 16.64
N ALA A 534 5.97 10.94 15.41
CA ALA A 534 6.56 9.65 15.06
C ALA A 534 8.07 9.64 15.30
N ARG A 535 8.79 10.70 14.89
CA ARG A 535 10.23 10.84 15.16
C ARG A 535 10.57 10.88 16.64
N TYR A 536 9.79 11.56 17.48
CA TYR A 536 10.04 11.58 18.92
C TYR A 536 9.69 10.27 19.61
N GLY A 537 8.66 9.56 19.15
CA GLY A 537 8.25 8.27 19.72
C GLY A 537 9.16 7.10 19.34
N HIS A 538 9.78 7.15 18.16
CA HIS A 538 10.48 6.01 17.55
C HIS A 538 11.88 6.35 17.01
N ALA A 539 12.54 7.38 17.59
CA ALA A 539 13.85 7.86 17.14
C ALA A 539 14.94 6.77 17.07
N THR A 540 14.81 5.72 17.89
CA THR A 540 15.77 4.63 18.03
C THR A 540 15.40 3.37 17.27
N ASP A 541 14.21 3.32 16.67
CA ASP A 541 13.73 2.12 15.99
C ASP A 541 14.35 2.03 14.59
N ALA A 542 14.97 0.88 14.29
CA ALA A 542 15.48 0.59 12.96
C ALA A 542 14.31 0.42 11.98
N GLY A 543 14.53 0.75 10.69
CA GLY A 543 13.51 0.54 9.65
C GLY A 543 12.42 1.61 9.57
N PHE A 544 12.61 2.76 10.23
CA PHE A 544 11.61 3.82 10.32
C PHE A 544 12.13 5.13 9.71
N LYS A 545 11.33 5.74 8.82
CA LYS A 545 11.53 7.12 8.34
C LYS A 545 10.19 7.85 8.34
N ALA A 546 10.14 9.05 8.89
CA ALA A 546 8.98 9.93 8.79
C ALA A 546 9.37 11.27 8.16
N VAL A 547 8.60 11.67 7.14
CA VAL A 547 8.79 12.93 6.40
C VAL A 547 7.46 13.68 6.29
N SER A 548 7.52 15.00 6.26
CA SER A 548 6.34 15.84 6.04
C SER A 548 6.31 16.32 4.60
N ALA A 549 5.13 16.31 3.98
CA ALA A 549 4.93 16.91 2.66
C ALA A 549 4.75 18.44 2.71
N MET A 550 4.44 18.97 3.89
CA MET A 550 4.24 20.40 4.12
C MET A 550 4.58 20.79 5.56
N THR A 551 4.98 22.05 5.79
CA THR A 551 5.25 22.59 7.13
C THR A 551 4.78 24.06 7.23
N PRO A 552 4.58 24.62 8.44
CA PRO A 552 4.15 26.01 8.55
C PRO A 552 5.25 27.01 8.14
N PHE A 553 6.51 26.56 8.06
CA PHE A 553 7.69 27.39 7.86
C PHE A 553 7.97 27.76 6.38
N GLY A 554 7.16 27.26 5.43
CA GLY A 554 7.30 27.51 3.99
C GLY A 554 8.29 26.57 3.30
N ASN A 555 8.65 26.89 2.05
CA ASN A 555 9.36 26.00 1.13
C ASN A 555 8.56 24.72 0.88
N ASP A 556 7.26 24.85 0.68
CA ASP A 556 6.35 23.72 0.56
C ASP A 556 6.65 22.91 -0.71
N VAL A 557 7.07 23.56 -1.81
CA VAL A 557 7.49 22.86 -3.05
C VAL A 557 8.75 22.02 -2.79
N TYR A 558 9.73 22.59 -2.10
CA TYR A 558 10.95 21.87 -1.72
C TYR A 558 10.63 20.69 -0.78
N THR A 559 9.76 20.91 0.20
CA THR A 559 9.34 19.89 1.18
C THR A 559 8.61 18.73 0.49
N LEU A 560 7.72 19.04 -0.47
CA LEU A 560 7.07 18.04 -1.30
C LEU A 560 8.08 17.26 -2.14
N ASN A 561 9.07 17.93 -2.75
CA ASN A 561 10.13 17.25 -3.50
C ASN A 561 10.99 16.34 -2.61
N GLN A 562 11.35 16.75 -1.39
CA GLN A 562 12.03 15.89 -0.43
C GLN A 562 11.19 14.66 -0.06
N THR A 563 9.86 14.80 -0.01
CA THR A 563 8.95 13.68 0.20
C THR A 563 8.96 12.71 -0.99
N LEU A 564 8.98 13.24 -2.22
CA LEU A 564 9.12 12.44 -3.44
C LEU A 564 10.48 11.74 -3.52
N ASP A 565 11.56 12.43 -3.19
CA ASP A 565 12.92 11.86 -3.15
C ASP A 565 13.02 10.76 -2.09
N ALA A 566 12.40 10.97 -0.91
CA ALA A 566 12.34 9.95 0.13
C ALA A 566 11.58 8.69 -0.30
N PHE A 567 10.55 8.84 -1.14
CA PHE A 567 9.85 7.71 -1.76
C PHE A 567 10.65 7.09 -2.91
N ALA A 568 11.31 7.89 -3.75
CA ALA A 568 12.11 7.40 -4.88
C ALA A 568 13.39 6.65 -4.45
N ALA A 569 13.82 6.84 -3.20
CA ALA A 569 14.92 6.10 -2.59
C ALA A 569 14.52 4.70 -2.07
N LEU A 570 13.23 4.36 -2.13
CA LEU A 570 12.68 3.03 -1.88
C LEU A 570 12.76 2.16 -3.14
#